data_AF-A0A1M3I3H8-F1
#
_entry.id   AF-A0A1M3I3H8-F1
#
_cell.length_a   1.000
_cell.length_b   1.000
_cell.length_c   1.000
_cell.angle_alpha   90.00
_cell.angle_beta   90.00
_cell.angle_gamma   90.00
#
_symmetry.space_group_name_H-M   'P 1'
#
loop_
_entity.id
_entity.type
_entity.pdbx_description
1 polymer ?
#
loop_
_entity_poly.entity_id
_entity_poly.type
_entity_poly.pdbx_seq_one_letter_code
_entity_poly.pdbx_strand_id
1 'polypeptide(L)'
;MKSLALASLSALAAPFGVAAAEPAEERTAWRCKVETMRNVSTAENPPIAEPMRIFTADRLEMQGGRLVLEEVVSDAHSESLVTHSIDPATGRYEAVAMRTDHAMGEQYQIESAGSCEQLAREGKGAE
;
A
#
# COMPACT_ATOMS: atom_id res chain seq x y z
N MET A 1 -43.37 22.72 -63.88
CA MET A 1 -44.08 22.32 -62.65
C MET A 1 -43.08 21.68 -61.70
N LYS A 2 -42.99 22.18 -60.45
CA LYS A 2 -42.57 21.50 -59.19
C LYS A 2 -41.18 20.82 -59.17
N SER A 3 -40.28 20.99 -58.20
CA SER A 3 -40.24 21.75 -56.95
C SER A 3 -38.77 21.81 -56.52
N LEU A 4 -38.36 22.94 -55.94
CA LEU A 4 -37.21 22.99 -55.03
C LEU A 4 -37.54 22.18 -53.77
N ALA A 5 -36.59 21.39 -53.29
CA ALA A 5 -36.60 20.90 -51.91
C ALA A 5 -35.17 20.89 -51.36
N LEU A 6 -34.87 21.93 -50.58
CA LEU A 6 -33.88 21.87 -49.52
C LEU A 6 -34.28 20.74 -48.56
N ALA A 7 -33.32 19.91 -48.17
CA ALA A 7 -33.39 19.17 -46.91
C ALA A 7 -32.05 19.34 -46.19
N SER A 8 -32.00 20.39 -45.36
CA SER A 8 -31.07 20.48 -44.26
C SER A 8 -31.62 19.61 -43.14
N LEU A 9 -30.88 18.59 -42.71
CA LEU A 9 -31.09 17.89 -41.46
C LEU A 9 -29.72 17.69 -40.81
N SER A 10 -29.45 18.58 -39.85
CA SER A 10 -28.45 18.38 -38.81
C SER A 10 -28.80 17.19 -37.91
N ALA A 11 -27.77 16.74 -37.19
CA ALA A 11 -27.77 15.81 -36.06
C ALA A 11 -27.67 14.32 -36.46
N LEU A 12 -26.90 13.46 -35.78
CA LEU A 12 -26.68 13.36 -34.34
C LEU A 12 -25.45 12.48 -34.07
N ALA A 13 -24.84 12.69 -32.89
CA ALA A 13 -23.66 12.02 -32.35
C ALA A 13 -23.67 10.48 -32.42
N ALA A 14 -22.48 9.90 -32.56
CA ALA A 14 -22.19 8.49 -32.27
C ALA A 14 -20.72 8.40 -31.76
N PRO A 15 -20.40 7.42 -30.91
CA PRO A 15 -20.18 7.64 -29.50
C PRO A 15 -18.70 7.52 -29.13
N PHE A 16 -18.34 8.18 -28.03
CA PHE A 16 -17.25 7.86 -27.10
C PHE A 16 -16.43 6.62 -27.48
N GLY A 17 -15.34 6.86 -28.19
CA GLY A 17 -14.30 5.87 -28.43
C GLY A 17 -13.71 5.46 -27.09
N VAL A 18 -14.12 4.27 -26.63
CA VAL A 18 -13.36 3.34 -25.81
C VAL A 18 -12.55 4.03 -24.71
N ALA A 19 -13.21 4.28 -23.56
CA ALA A 19 -12.47 4.15 -22.31
C ALA A 19 -11.89 2.74 -22.33
N ALA A 20 -10.57 2.63 -22.49
CA ALA A 20 -9.86 1.43 -22.11
C ALA A 20 -10.29 1.19 -20.66
N ALA A 21 -11.12 0.17 -20.46
CA ALA A 21 -11.29 -0.39 -19.13
C ALA A 21 -9.89 -0.85 -18.74
N GLU A 22 -9.22 -0.05 -17.93
CA GLU A 22 -8.06 -0.51 -17.18
C GLU A 22 -8.48 -1.84 -16.55
N PRO A 23 -7.66 -2.91 -16.66
CA PRO A 23 -7.99 -4.13 -15.95
C PRO A 23 -8.16 -3.72 -14.49
N ALA A 24 -9.33 -4.03 -13.92
CA ALA A 24 -9.56 -3.87 -12.50
C ALA A 24 -8.57 -4.79 -11.78
N GLU A 25 -7.35 -4.29 -11.57
CA GLU A 25 -6.29 -4.98 -10.87
C GLU A 25 -6.88 -5.50 -9.57
N GLU A 26 -6.77 -6.81 -9.40
CA GLU A 26 -7.12 -7.49 -8.16
C GLU A 26 -6.21 -6.94 -7.06
N ARG A 27 -6.66 -5.87 -6.39
CA ARG A 27 -5.92 -5.24 -5.30
C ARG A 27 -5.96 -6.17 -4.10
N THR A 28 -5.07 -7.16 -4.11
CA THR A 28 -4.75 -7.95 -2.92
C THR A 28 -4.12 -7.01 -1.89
N ALA A 29 -4.41 -7.22 -0.61
CA ALA A 29 -3.84 -6.44 0.48
C ALA A 29 -3.43 -7.38 1.61
N TRP A 30 -2.53 -6.92 2.47
CA TRP A 30 -2.04 -7.67 3.61
C TRP A 30 -2.31 -6.88 4.88
N ARG A 31 -3.00 -7.49 5.84
CA ARG A 31 -3.20 -6.91 7.18
C ARG A 31 -2.17 -7.54 8.10
N CYS A 32 -1.27 -6.73 8.63
CA CYS A 32 -0.20 -7.15 9.51
C CYS A 32 -0.43 -6.62 10.93
N LYS A 33 -0.30 -7.52 11.90
CA LYS A 33 -0.29 -7.22 13.32
C LYS A 33 1.16 -7.18 13.79
N VAL A 34 1.56 -6.08 14.41
CA VAL A 34 2.85 -5.95 15.07
C VAL A 34 2.73 -6.50 16.48
N GLU A 35 3.60 -7.44 16.85
CA GLU A 35 3.54 -8.14 18.13
C GLU A 35 4.74 -7.83 19.02
N THR A 36 5.86 -7.49 18.41
CA THR A 36 7.08 -7.11 19.10
C THR A 36 7.70 -5.89 18.45
N MET A 37 8.35 -5.07 19.27
CA MET A 37 9.15 -3.95 18.83
C MET A 37 10.34 -3.78 19.77
N ARG A 38 11.54 -3.59 19.21
CA ARG A 38 12.79 -3.47 19.96
C ARG A 38 13.65 -2.36 19.37
N ASN A 39 14.09 -1.42 20.19
CA ASN A 39 15.20 -0.54 19.85
C ASN A 39 16.50 -1.31 20.09
N VAL A 40 17.14 -1.77 19.03
CA VAL A 40 18.37 -2.58 19.15
C VAL A 40 19.58 -1.73 19.50
N SER A 41 19.55 -0.42 19.21
CA SER A 41 20.61 0.52 19.59
C SER A 41 20.68 0.74 21.11
N THR A 42 19.52 0.79 21.79
CA THR A 42 19.44 0.98 23.26
C THR A 42 19.13 -0.29 24.04
N ALA A 43 18.86 -1.41 23.34
CA ALA A 43 18.40 -2.68 23.91
C ALA A 43 17.10 -2.57 24.73
N GLU A 44 16.20 -1.68 24.31
CA GLU A 44 14.90 -1.46 24.94
C GLU A 44 13.73 -1.98 24.09
N ASN A 45 12.58 -2.21 24.72
CA ASN A 45 11.34 -2.63 24.04
C ASN A 45 10.31 -1.49 24.13
N PRO A 46 10.29 -0.54 23.18
CA PRO A 46 9.35 0.56 23.21
C PRO A 46 7.90 0.08 22.99
N PRO A 47 6.89 0.86 23.42
CA PRO A 47 5.50 0.53 23.19
C PRO A 47 5.16 0.59 21.69
N ILE A 48 4.44 -0.40 21.19
CA ILE A 48 4.03 -0.48 19.78
C ILE A 48 3.05 0.66 19.46
N ALA A 49 3.48 1.63 18.65
CA ALA A 49 2.67 2.78 18.27
C ALA A 49 1.55 2.41 17.28
N GLU A 50 1.89 1.58 16.28
CA GLU A 50 0.96 1.12 15.24
C GLU A 50 0.81 -0.41 15.30
N PRO A 51 -0.11 -0.93 16.12
CA PRO A 51 -0.25 -2.36 16.33
C PRO A 51 -0.80 -3.11 15.10
N MET A 52 -1.46 -2.40 14.19
CA MET A 52 -2.06 -2.95 12.98
C MET A 52 -1.72 -2.06 11.78
N ARG A 53 -1.23 -2.66 10.70
CA ARG A 53 -0.99 -1.98 9.41
C ARG A 53 -1.57 -2.76 8.25
N ILE A 54 -1.99 -2.04 7.21
CA ILE A 54 -2.49 -2.64 5.97
C ILE A 54 -1.56 -2.22 4.82
N PHE A 55 -1.03 -3.19 4.10
CA PHE A 55 -0.19 -2.99 2.92
C PHE A 55 -0.96 -3.39 1.68
N THR A 56 -1.16 -2.46 0.76
CA THR A 56 -1.77 -2.75 -0.54
C THR A 56 -0.73 -3.37 -1.47
N ALA A 57 -1.09 -4.39 -2.24
CA ALA A 57 -0.13 -5.15 -3.04
C ALA A 57 0.55 -4.33 -4.15
N ASP A 58 -0.10 -3.27 -4.64
CA ASP A 58 0.47 -2.35 -5.63
C ASP A 58 1.67 -1.55 -5.11
N ARG A 59 1.83 -1.48 -3.79
CA ARG A 59 2.98 -0.83 -3.13
C ARG A 59 4.08 -1.81 -2.74
N LEU A 60 3.83 -3.11 -2.84
CA LEU A 60 4.75 -4.15 -2.40
C LEU A 60 5.54 -4.68 -3.59
N GLU A 61 6.86 -4.70 -3.46
CA GLU A 61 7.76 -5.28 -4.44
C GLU A 61 8.14 -6.70 -4.04
N MET A 62 8.14 -7.63 -5.00
CA MET A 62 8.63 -8.98 -4.74
C MET A 62 10.16 -9.03 -4.81
N GLN A 63 10.81 -9.28 -3.67
CA GLN A 63 12.28 -9.37 -3.57
C GLN A 63 12.66 -10.62 -2.77
N GLY A 64 13.43 -11.53 -3.38
CA GLY A 64 13.93 -12.73 -2.69
C GLY A 64 12.85 -13.64 -2.10
N GLY A 65 11.66 -13.68 -2.71
CA GLY A 65 10.51 -14.45 -2.20
C GLY A 65 9.71 -13.77 -1.10
N ARG A 66 10.00 -12.49 -0.81
CA ARG A 66 9.31 -11.67 0.19
C ARG A 66 8.68 -10.45 -0.47
N LEU A 67 7.58 -9.98 0.09
CA LEU A 67 6.94 -8.73 -0.31
C LEU A 67 7.54 -7.60 0.52
N VAL A 68 8.15 -6.62 -0.13
CA VAL A 68 8.94 -5.55 0.49
C VAL A 68 8.33 -4.19 0.18
N LEU A 69 8.27 -3.31 1.17
CA LEU A 69 7.96 -1.90 1.00
C LEU A 69 9.00 -1.08 1.76
N GLU A 70 9.67 -0.18 1.07
CA GLU A 70 10.49 0.85 1.68
C GLU A 70 9.67 2.15 1.76
N GLU A 71 9.64 2.76 2.94
CA GLU A 71 8.95 4.02 3.17
C GLU A 71 9.81 4.98 3.99
N VAL A 72 9.65 6.28 3.73
CA VAL A 72 10.18 7.34 4.58
C VAL A 72 9.02 7.90 5.40
N VAL A 73 9.15 7.85 6.72
CA VAL A 73 8.19 8.40 7.67
C VAL A 73 8.87 9.56 8.39
N SER A 74 8.40 10.77 8.15
CA SER A 74 8.96 11.98 8.76
C SER A 74 7.88 12.73 9.53
N ASP A 75 8.23 13.18 10.74
CA ASP A 75 7.46 14.11 11.54
C ASP A 75 8.35 15.31 11.97
N ALA A 76 7.83 16.19 12.82
CA ALA A 76 8.56 17.38 13.26
C ALA A 76 9.83 17.06 14.10
N HIS A 77 9.93 15.85 14.65
CA HIS A 77 10.95 15.44 15.61
C HIS A 77 11.88 14.35 15.08
N SER A 78 11.45 13.59 14.08
CA SER A 78 12.24 12.49 13.55
C SER A 78 11.95 12.17 12.08
N GLU A 79 12.93 11.56 11.45
CA GLU A 79 12.81 10.95 10.12
C GLU A 79 13.21 9.48 10.22
N SER A 80 12.43 8.60 9.62
CA SER A 80 12.67 7.15 9.63
C SER A 80 12.63 6.58 8.21
N LEU A 81 13.69 5.88 7.81
CA LEU A 81 13.61 4.95 6.68
C LEU A 81 13.16 3.59 7.23
N VAL A 82 12.01 3.11 6.78
CA VAL A 82 11.42 1.84 7.24
C VAL A 82 11.36 0.87 6.07
N THR A 83 11.96 -0.30 6.25
CA THR A 83 11.82 -1.43 5.33
C THR A 83 10.90 -2.46 5.94
N HIS A 84 9.72 -2.62 5.36
CA HIS A 84 8.77 -3.67 5.68
C HIS A 84 9.04 -4.91 4.85
N SER A 85 8.87 -6.08 5.45
CA SER A 85 9.00 -7.35 4.75
C SER A 85 7.98 -8.37 5.22
N ILE A 86 7.19 -8.88 4.28
CA ILE A 86 6.17 -9.91 4.52
C ILE A 86 6.62 -11.17 3.79
N ASP A 87 6.69 -12.29 4.50
CA ASP A 87 6.79 -13.61 3.88
C ASP A 87 5.39 -14.10 3.51
N PRO A 88 5.02 -14.13 2.22
CA PRO A 88 3.67 -14.51 1.81
C PRO A 88 3.37 -16.00 2.01
N ALA A 89 4.40 -16.86 2.16
CA ALA A 89 4.20 -18.29 2.37
C ALA A 89 3.87 -18.62 3.83
N THR A 90 4.44 -17.86 4.77
CA THR A 90 4.27 -18.11 6.21
C THR A 90 3.37 -17.08 6.91
N GLY A 91 3.13 -15.94 6.28
CA GLY A 91 2.50 -14.79 6.90
C GLY A 91 3.41 -14.08 7.91
N ARG A 92 4.73 -14.33 7.92
CA ARG A 92 5.65 -13.65 8.84
C ARG A 92 5.83 -12.19 8.46
N TYR A 93 5.68 -11.29 9.42
CA TYR A 93 5.95 -9.86 9.28
C TYR A 93 7.24 -9.47 9.98
N GLU A 94 8.08 -8.69 9.30
CA GLU A 94 9.24 -8.04 9.89
C GLU A 94 9.35 -6.60 9.35
N ALA A 95 9.86 -5.69 10.18
CA ALA A 95 10.25 -4.36 9.73
C ALA A 95 11.49 -3.87 10.45
N VAL A 96 12.34 -3.15 9.73
CA VAL A 96 13.50 -2.44 10.28
C VAL A 96 13.33 -0.96 9.99
N ALA A 97 13.36 -0.13 11.03
CA ALA A 97 13.31 1.31 10.92
C ALA A 97 14.64 1.92 11.38
N MET A 98 15.28 2.68 10.52
CA MET A 98 16.41 3.55 10.86
C MET A 98 15.85 4.93 11.17
N ARG A 99 15.67 5.24 12.45
CA ARG A 99 15.09 6.50 12.94
C ARG A 99 16.18 7.48 13.34
N THR A 100 16.14 8.68 12.78
CA THR A 100 16.97 9.82 13.20
C THR A 100 16.13 10.74 14.08
N ASP A 101 16.55 10.94 15.33
CA ASP A 101 15.95 11.91 16.24
C ASP A 101 16.64 13.27 16.07
N HIS A 102 15.90 14.28 15.63
CA HIS A 102 16.46 15.60 15.34
C HIS A 102 16.78 16.41 16.60
N ALA A 103 16.12 16.12 17.73
CA ALA A 103 16.36 16.83 18.98
C ALA A 103 17.64 16.36 19.66
N MET A 104 17.93 15.06 19.59
CA MET A 104 19.12 14.45 20.18
C MET A 104 20.30 14.34 19.20
N GLY A 105 20.04 14.40 17.89
CA GLY A 105 21.06 14.16 16.86
C GLY A 105 21.51 12.70 16.83
N GLU A 106 20.68 11.78 17.32
CA GLU A 106 20.97 10.35 17.43
C GLU A 106 20.22 9.54 16.37
N GLN A 107 20.77 8.40 16.01
CA GLN A 107 20.13 7.43 15.12
C GLN A 107 19.92 6.10 15.85
N TYR A 108 18.70 5.57 15.74
CA TYR A 108 18.29 4.31 16.35
C TYR A 108 17.83 3.33 15.28
N GLN A 109 18.12 2.04 15.50
CA GLN A 109 17.52 0.96 14.75
C GLN A 109 16.40 0.35 15.58
N ILE A 110 15.20 0.31 15.01
CA ILE A 110 14.02 -0.33 15.61
C ILE A 110 13.63 -1.52 14.76
N GLU A 111 13.59 -2.70 15.39
CA GLU A 111 13.14 -3.93 14.76
C GLU A 111 11.73 -4.27 15.27
N SER A 112 10.84 -4.59 14.33
CA SER A 112 9.47 -5.03 14.62
C SER A 112 9.22 -6.40 14.01
N ALA A 113 8.47 -7.24 14.69
CA ALA A 113 8.03 -8.53 14.16
C ALA A 113 6.58 -8.85 14.54
N GLY A 114 5.94 -9.68 13.71
CA GLY A 114 4.57 -10.15 13.96
C GLY A 114 4.05 -11.03 12.82
N SER A 115 2.77 -10.90 12.53
CA SER A 115 2.06 -11.77 11.57
C SER A 115 1.18 -10.98 10.61
N CYS A 116 1.05 -11.45 9.37
CA CYS A 116 0.15 -10.92 8.37
C CYS A 116 -0.86 -11.96 7.88
N GLU A 117 -2.04 -11.48 7.52
CA GLU A 117 -3.03 -12.22 6.75
C GLU A 117 -3.27 -11.54 5.40
N GLN A 118 -3.44 -12.33 4.34
CA GLN A 118 -3.86 -11.80 3.05
C GLN A 118 -5.36 -11.52 3.10
N LEU A 119 -5.76 -10.29 2.82
CA LEU A 119 -7.14 -9.90 2.67
C LEU A 119 -7.61 -10.36 1.28
N ALA A 120 -8.40 -11.43 1.23
CA ALA A 120 -9.14 -11.80 0.04
C ALA A 120 -10.17 -10.70 -0.29
N ARG A 121 -10.59 -10.60 -1.55
CA ARG A 121 -11.78 -9.81 -1.95
C ARG A 121 -12.92 -10.12 -0.97
N GLU A 122 -13.51 -9.10 -0.36
CA GLU A 122 -14.94 -9.18 -0.05
C GLU A 122 -15.66 -9.28 -1.39
N GLY A 123 -15.77 -10.50 -1.91
CA GLY A 123 -16.76 -10.80 -2.92
C GLY A 123 -18.10 -10.53 -2.27
N LYS A 124 -18.79 -9.47 -2.70
CA LYS A 124 -20.22 -9.36 -2.47
C LYS A 124 -20.89 -10.63 -3.02
N GLY A 125 -21.19 -11.59 -2.14
CA GLY A 125 -22.40 -12.40 -2.32
C GLY A 125 -23.57 -11.40 -2.26
N ALA A 126 -24.40 -11.29 -3.29
CA ALA A 126 -25.42 -12.28 -3.63
C ALA A 126 -26.30 -12.58 -2.41
N GLU A 127 -27.16 -11.63 -2.07
CA GLU A 127 -28.56 -11.83 -1.68
C GLU A 127 -29.40 -10.65 -2.20
#